data_AF-A0A958C2L1-F1
#
_entry.id   AF-A0A958C2L1-F1
#
_cell.length_a   1.000
_cell.length_b   1.000
_cell.length_c   1.000
_cell.angle_alpha   90.00
_cell.angle_beta   90.00
_cell.angle_gamma   90.00
#
_symmetry.space_group_name_H-M   'P 1'
#
loop_
_entity.id
_entity.type
_entity.pdbx_description
1 polymer ?
#
loop_
_entity_poly.entity_id
_entity_poly.type
_entity_poly.pdbx_seq_one_letter_code
_entity_poly.pdbx_strand_id
1 'polypeptide(L)' 'MLDFQFNDEQRMVRDLAHQFAEKEIKPVAEHYDTSGEYPWPLIRQGLQLGLMNVNIPEQYGGPGLDVLG' A
#
# COMPACT_ATOMS: atom_id res chain seq x y z
N MET A 1 16.48 22.40 11.66
CA MET A 1 16.54 20.96 12.01
C MET A 1 15.46 20.30 11.19
N LEU A 2 15.77 19.26 10.41
CA LEU A 2 14.76 18.51 9.65
C LEU A 2 13.90 17.72 10.64
N ASP A 3 12.58 17.81 10.49
CA ASP A 3 11.63 17.03 11.26
C ASP A 3 11.24 15.78 10.46
N PHE A 4 11.43 14.61 11.06
CA PHE A 4 11.17 13.30 10.44
C PHE A 4 9.91 12.64 10.99
N GLN A 5 9.10 13.38 11.76
CA GLN A 5 7.77 12.90 12.14
C GLN A 5 6.88 12.85 10.90
N PHE A 6 6.12 11.75 10.78
CA PHE A 6 5.08 11.69 9.76
C PHE A 6 4.05 12.80 9.95
N ASN A 7 3.50 13.32 8.85
CA ASN A 7 2.29 14.12 8.91
C ASN A 7 1.04 13.22 9.09
N ASP A 8 -0.15 13.82 9.22
CA ASP A 8 -1.38 13.05 9.43
C ASP A 8 -1.72 12.13 8.25
N GLU A 9 -1.53 12.60 7.01
CA GLU A 9 -1.78 11.82 5.81
C GLU A 9 -0.86 10.58 5.72
N GLN A 10 0.43 10.77 5.97
CA GLN A 10 1.42 9.69 6.02
C GLN A 10 1.10 8.67 7.11
N ARG A 11 0.63 9.13 8.30
CA ARG A 11 0.14 8.23 9.34
C ARG A 11 -1.06 7.42 8.88
N MET A 12 -2.03 8.05 8.23
CA MET A 12 -3.22 7.38 7.72
C MET A 12 -2.88 6.31 6.68
N VAL A 13 -2.00 6.64 5.72
CA VAL A 13 -1.54 5.69 4.69
C VAL A 13 -0.80 4.50 5.32
N ARG A 14 0.09 4.77 6.29
CA ARG A 14 0.79 3.72 7.04
C ARG A 14 -0.20 2.78 7.73
N ASP A 15 -1.18 3.34 8.44
CA ASP A 15 -2.15 2.56 9.21
C ASP A 15 -3.06 1.73 8.31
N LEU A 16 -3.49 2.29 7.17
CA LEU A 16 -4.25 1.57 6.14
C LEU A 16 -3.42 0.41 5.56
N ALA A 17 -2.16 0.66 5.19
CA ALA A 17 -1.27 -0.36 4.66
C ALA A 17 -1.04 -1.51 5.65
N HIS A 18 -0.85 -1.18 6.94
CA HIS A 18 -0.67 -2.17 8.00
C HIS A 18 -1.93 -3.03 8.19
N GLN A 19 -3.12 -2.41 8.21
CA GLN A 19 -4.37 -3.15 8.35
C GLN A 19 -4.63 -4.07 7.15
N PHE A 20 -4.34 -3.60 5.93
CA PHE A 20 -4.45 -4.41 4.72
C PHE A 20 -3.50 -5.61 4.76
N ALA A 21 -2.24 -5.39 5.16
CA ALA A 21 -1.26 -6.46 5.28
C ALA A 21 -1.68 -7.53 6.31
N GLU A 22 -2.14 -7.13 7.49
CA GLU A 22 -2.55 -8.06 8.54
C GLU A 22 -3.83 -8.84 8.20
N LYS A 23 -4.81 -8.18 7.57
CA LYS A 23 -6.13 -8.79 7.33
C LYS A 23 -6.23 -9.55 6.02
N GLU A 24 -5.56 -9.09 4.96
CA GLU A 24 -5.76 -9.61 3.61
C GLU A 24 -4.53 -10.39 3.12
N ILE A 25 -3.31 -9.89 3.36
CA ILE A 25 -2.08 -10.50 2.83
C ILE A 25 -1.62 -11.67 3.71
N LYS A 26 -1.45 -11.43 5.01
CA LYS A 26 -0.88 -12.39 5.97
C LYS A 26 -1.59 -13.76 5.98
N PRO A 27 -2.93 -13.86 5.92
CA PRO A 27 -3.60 -15.17 5.94
C PRO A 27 -3.30 -16.08 4.75
N VAL A 28 -2.88 -15.50 3.62
CA VAL A 28 -2.64 -16.23 2.35
C VAL A 28 -1.18 -16.21 1.91
N ALA A 29 -0.29 -15.58 2.69
CA ALA A 29 1.11 -15.38 2.32
C ALA A 29 1.86 -16.72 2.10
N GLU A 30 1.70 -17.69 3.00
CA GLU A 30 2.34 -19.01 2.89
C GLU A 30 1.88 -19.78 1.65
N HIS A 31 0.59 -19.65 1.30
CA HIS A 31 0.05 -20.29 0.11
C HIS A 31 0.72 -19.76 -1.16
N TYR A 32 0.81 -18.43 -1.32
CA TYR A 32 1.42 -17.81 -2.48
C TYR A 32 2.93 -18.02 -2.56
N ASP A 33 3.62 -18.09 -1.42
CA ASP A 33 5.05 -18.46 -1.37
C ASP A 33 5.26 -19.90 -1.87
N THR A 34 4.44 -20.84 -1.40
CA THR A 34 4.56 -22.26 -1.74
C THR A 34 4.13 -22.55 -3.19
N SER A 35 3.05 -21.93 -3.66
CA SER A 35 2.50 -22.17 -5.00
C SER A 35 3.24 -21.43 -6.10
N GLY A 36 3.89 -20.31 -5.77
CA GLY A 36 4.49 -19.39 -6.74
C GLY A 36 3.46 -18.66 -7.61
N GLU A 37 2.17 -18.74 -7.26
CA GLU A 37 1.11 -18.05 -7.99
C GLU A 37 1.18 -16.54 -7.76
N TYR A 38 0.85 -15.77 -8.80
CA TYR A 38 0.79 -14.32 -8.65
C TYR A 38 -0.53 -13.91 -7.97
N PRO A 39 -0.50 -13.14 -6.86
CA PRO A 39 -1.67 -12.83 -6.05
C PRO A 39 -2.53 -11.71 -6.64
N TRP A 40 -3.04 -11.90 -7.86
CA TRP A 40 -3.87 -10.93 -8.58
C TRP A 40 -5.03 -10.34 -7.74
N PRO A 41 -5.74 -11.12 -6.90
CA PRO A 41 -6.79 -10.54 -6.05
C PRO A 41 -6.25 -9.47 -5.09
N LEU A 42 -5.15 -9.75 -4.39
CA LEU A 42 -4.53 -8.81 -3.45
C LEU A 42 -4.00 -7.56 -4.17
N ILE A 43 -3.39 -7.74 -5.35
CA ILE A 43 -2.88 -6.61 -6.16
C ILE A 43 -4.01 -5.69 -6.59
N ARG A 44 -5.15 -6.25 -7.04
CA ARG A 44 -6.32 -5.45 -7.42
C ARG A 44 -6.93 -4.72 -6.22
N GLN A 45 -6.98 -5.36 -5.06
CA GLN A 45 -7.47 -4.73 -3.83
C GLN A 45 -6.53 -3.61 -3.37
N GLY A 46 -5.22 -3.81 -3.41
CA GLY A 46 -4.22 -2.77 -3.10
C GLY A 46 -4.33 -1.55 -4.04
N LEU A 47 -4.57 -1.78 -5.33
CA LEU A 47 -4.85 -0.70 -6.30
C LEU A 47 -6.12 0.08 -5.93
N GLN A 48 -7.21 -0.60 -5.59
CA GLN A 48 -8.47 0.05 -5.19
C GLN A 48 -8.34 0.85 -3.89
N LEU A 49 -7.48 0.40 -2.97
CA LEU A 49 -7.17 1.10 -1.72
C LEU A 49 -6.20 2.27 -1.88
N GLY A 50 -5.64 2.47 -3.09
CA GLY A 50 -4.64 3.51 -3.32
C GLY A 50 -3.28 3.21 -2.69
N LEU A 51 -2.97 1.94 -2.41
CA LEU A 51 -1.72 1.49 -1.79
C LEU A 51 -0.64 1.10 -2.82
N MET A 52 -0.95 1.25 -4.11
CA MET A 52 -0.07 0.88 -5.22
C MET A 52 0.22 2.11 -6.07
N ASN A 53 1.44 2.20 -6.61
CA ASN A 53 1.87 3.33 -7.45
C ASN A 53 1.61 4.70 -6.79
N VAL A 54 1.86 4.78 -5.47
CA VAL A 54 1.39 5.86 -4.59
C VAL A 54 1.84 7.26 -5.02
N ASN A 55 2.99 7.37 -5.69
CA ASN A 55 3.57 8.62 -6.14
C ASN A 55 3.13 9.05 -7.55
N ILE A 56 2.31 8.26 -8.22
CA ILE A 56 1.81 8.61 -9.55
C ILE A 56 0.75 9.71 -9.39
N PRO A 57 0.84 10.83 -10.14
CA PRO A 57 -0.14 11.90 -10.09
C PRO A 57 -1.58 11.45 -10.36
N GLU A 58 -2.55 12.12 -9.75
CA GLU A 58 -3.99 11.85 -9.92
C GLU A 58 -4.45 11.90 -11.38
N GLN A 59 -3.89 12.81 -12.19
CA GLN A 59 -4.19 12.91 -13.63
C GLN A 59 -3.86 11.63 -14.43
N TYR A 60 -3.05 10.73 -13.85
CA TYR A 60 -2.70 9.43 -14.41
C TYR A 60 -3.33 8.27 -13.63
N GLY A 61 -4.25 8.56 -12.70
CA GLY A 61 -4.98 7.57 -11.91
C GLY A 61 -4.24 7.05 -10.68
N GLY A 62 -3.20 7.74 -10.22
CA GLY A 62 -2.49 7.42 -8.98
C GLY A 62 -2.86 8.34 -7.81
N PRO A 63 -2.42 8.01 -6.57
CA PRO A 63 -2.76 8.78 -5.38
C PRO A 63 -2.05 10.14 -5.21
N GLY A 64 -1.00 10.42 -6.00
CA GLY A 64 -0.26 11.69 -5.92
C GLY A 64 0.51 11.93 -4.62
N LEU A 65 0.81 10.89 -3.85
CA LEU A 65 1.49 10.99 -2.56
C LEU A 65 2.98 11.31 -2.70
N ASP A 66 3.50 12.13 -1.79
CA ASP A 66 4.93 12.44 -1.74
C ASP A 66 5.75 11.28 -1.13
N VAL A 67 6.94 11.06 -1.69
CA VAL A 67 7.91 10.04 -1.27
C VAL A 67 8.93 10.61 -0.28
N LEU A 68 9.20 11.92 -0.30
CA LEU A 68 10.28 12.54 0.48
C LEU A 68 9.82 13.51 1.58
N GLY A 69 8.53 13.83 1.64
CA GLY A 69 7.91 14.60 2.73
C GLY A 69 7.93 16.11 2.53
#